data_AF-A0A344J8K1-F1
#
_entry.id   AF-A0A344J8K1-F1
#
_cell.length_a   1.000
_cell.length_b   1.000
_cell.length_c   1.000
_cell.angle_alpha   90.00
_cell.angle_beta   90.00
_cell.angle_gamma   90.00
#
_symmetry.space_group_name_H-M   'P 1'
#
loop_
_entity.id
_entity.type
_entity.pdbx_description
1 polymer ?
#
loop_
_entity_poly.entity_id
_entity_poly.type
_entity_poly.pdbx_seq_one_letter_code
_entity_poly.pdbx_strand_id
1 'polypeptide(L)'
;MLLLALPATAGRGPHWKESLGFYKSSQVKQLDTLALGSVSVRVGMQLERLTLLSGEGHTGKKIASGLLAVGMGALGAKGDMASREPLEEHLAAADAQKIADEVVQSVEQHFNVPGVKVVMGNAVTATPAYQSNHDGVTVATKDTLSVKTGRFSPEYFFGIWMQPAGGYAYRGPKGAASKWGMGGMGAMWGDKRFSPNVRAATGAQALATVDVFLVNTRKDFRVQEMKVRVLGPMRNGGTDNILLDYNLEDAEALAVPVSGSHKDNYPLWQALRPQFEAKLDELSAQLAAATAAR
;
A
#
# COMPACT_ATOMS: atom_id res chain seq x y z
N MET A 1 33.68 8.20 -38.42
CA MET A 1 32.25 7.98 -38.13
C MET A 1 32.12 7.66 -36.66
N LEU A 2 31.64 8.63 -35.86
CA LEU A 2 31.36 8.46 -34.43
C LEU A 2 29.98 7.79 -34.31
N LEU A 3 29.94 6.53 -33.89
CA LEU A 3 28.69 5.92 -33.40
C LEU A 3 28.45 6.49 -31.99
N LEU A 4 27.60 7.52 -31.93
CA LEU A 4 26.97 7.94 -30.68
C LEU A 4 26.09 6.79 -30.20
N ALA A 5 26.64 5.98 -29.29
CA ALA A 5 25.85 5.08 -28.48
C ALA A 5 24.84 5.94 -27.71
N LEU A 6 23.56 5.81 -28.09
CA LEU A 6 22.47 6.29 -27.26
C LEU A 6 22.67 5.68 -25.86
N PRO A 7 22.67 6.49 -24.79
CA PRO A 7 22.74 5.93 -23.45
C PRO A 7 21.55 4.99 -23.31
N ALA A 8 21.83 3.72 -22.98
CA ALA A 8 20.84 2.81 -22.47
C ALA A 8 20.03 3.58 -21.43
N THR A 9 18.71 3.63 -21.59
CA THR A 9 17.80 4.30 -20.67
C THR A 9 18.12 3.81 -19.26
N ALA A 10 18.83 4.63 -18.49
CA ALA A 10 18.87 4.49 -17.05
C ALA A 10 17.40 4.44 -16.62
N GLY A 11 16.98 3.33 -16.03
CA GLY A 11 15.61 3.19 -15.54
C GLY A 11 15.29 4.44 -14.73
N ARG A 12 14.23 5.17 -15.10
CA ARG A 12 13.76 6.29 -14.28
C ARG A 12 13.42 5.66 -12.94
N GLY A 13 14.18 5.99 -11.89
CA GLY A 13 13.96 5.47 -10.54
C GLY A 13 12.56 5.80 -10.01
N PRO A 14 12.31 5.59 -8.70
CA PRO A 14 10.97 5.69 -8.16
C PRO A 14 10.39 7.08 -8.44
N HIS A 15 9.23 7.15 -9.09
CA HIS A 15 8.60 8.42 -9.45
C HIS A 15 7.09 8.31 -9.43
N TRP A 16 6.44 9.40 -9.01
CA TRP A 16 4.98 9.45 -8.97
C TRP A 16 4.41 9.53 -10.37
N LYS A 17 3.38 8.73 -10.61
CA LYS A 17 2.59 8.74 -11.83
C LYS A 17 1.11 8.83 -11.51
N GLU A 18 0.45 9.76 -12.18
CA GLU A 18 -1.01 9.81 -12.20
C GLU A 18 -1.53 8.62 -13.03
N SER A 19 -2.19 7.68 -12.36
CA SER A 19 -2.61 6.40 -12.92
C SER A 19 -4.02 6.43 -13.51
N LEU A 20 -4.91 7.29 -13.01
CA LEU A 20 -6.31 7.39 -13.44
C LEU A 20 -6.77 8.86 -13.51
N GLY A 21 -7.26 9.27 -14.68
CA GLY A 21 -7.90 10.57 -14.92
C GLY A 21 -9.34 10.46 -15.44
N PHE A 22 -10.03 9.33 -15.23
CA PHE A 22 -11.34 9.01 -15.83
C PHE A 22 -12.41 10.08 -15.56
N TYR A 23 -12.34 10.72 -14.40
CA TYR A 23 -13.20 11.83 -14.04
C TYR A 23 -12.32 13.06 -13.83
N LYS A 24 -11.86 13.68 -14.91
CA LYS A 24 -11.59 15.12 -14.92
C LYS A 24 -12.92 15.83 -14.66
N SER A 25 -13.43 15.71 -13.43
CA SER A 25 -14.67 16.37 -13.05
C SER A 25 -14.36 17.86 -13.10
N SER A 26 -15.05 18.57 -13.97
CA SER A 26 -14.95 20.01 -14.16
C SER A 26 -15.43 20.81 -12.93
N GLN A 27 -15.57 20.18 -11.76
CA GLN A 27 -16.15 20.75 -10.56
C GLN A 27 -15.17 20.97 -9.43
N VAL A 28 -14.01 20.33 -9.45
CA VAL A 28 -12.96 20.68 -8.49
C VAL A 28 -12.17 21.82 -9.06
N LYS A 29 -12.78 23.02 -8.95
CA LYS A 29 -12.04 24.27 -8.85
C LYS A 29 -10.93 24.09 -7.82
N GLN A 30 -9.81 24.80 -7.99
CA GLN A 30 -8.74 24.99 -7.01
C GLN A 30 -9.06 24.42 -5.62
N LEU A 31 -8.34 23.35 -5.23
CA LEU A 31 -8.49 22.75 -3.90
C LEU A 31 -7.83 23.67 -2.87
N ASP A 32 -8.62 24.18 -1.93
CA ASP A 32 -8.20 24.99 -0.79
C ASP A 32 -8.13 24.17 0.50
N THR A 33 -8.91 23.09 0.62
CA THR A 33 -8.93 22.25 1.82
C THR A 33 -9.07 20.76 1.50
N LEU A 34 -8.20 19.94 2.09
CA LEU A 34 -8.09 18.50 1.92
C LEU A 34 -8.12 17.82 3.29
N ALA A 35 -8.89 16.75 3.46
CA ALA A 35 -8.82 15.92 4.68
C ALA A 35 -7.99 14.65 4.41
N LEU A 36 -7.04 14.32 5.27
CA LEU A 36 -6.41 12.99 5.27
C LEU A 36 -7.34 12.02 6.00
N GLY A 37 -8.05 11.19 5.23
CA GLY A 37 -9.06 10.27 5.74
C GLY A 37 -8.50 8.93 6.20
N SER A 38 -7.46 8.41 5.55
CA SER A 38 -6.83 7.17 6.01
C SER A 38 -5.37 7.08 5.60
N VAL A 39 -4.59 6.45 6.47
CA VAL A 39 -3.26 5.94 6.18
C VAL A 39 -3.29 4.44 6.44
N SER A 40 -3.28 3.65 5.36
CA SER A 40 -3.36 2.19 5.43
C SER A 40 -1.95 1.62 5.29
N VAL A 41 -1.40 1.09 6.39
CA VAL A 41 -0.05 0.52 6.39
C VAL A 41 -0.10 -0.99 6.38
N ARG A 42 0.61 -1.60 5.43
CA ARG A 42 0.96 -3.02 5.43
C ARG A 42 2.44 -3.16 5.66
N VAL A 43 2.83 -4.06 6.55
CA VAL A 43 4.23 -4.46 6.73
C VAL A 43 4.30 -5.97 6.69
N GLY A 44 5.12 -6.54 5.83
CA GLY A 44 5.21 -7.99 5.68
C GLY A 44 6.59 -8.48 5.28
N MET A 45 6.69 -9.80 5.09
CA MET A 45 7.90 -10.44 4.60
C MET A 45 7.63 -11.15 3.28
N GLN A 46 8.57 -11.00 2.34
CA GLN A 46 8.58 -11.78 1.12
C GLN A 46 9.41 -13.04 1.35
N LEU A 47 8.76 -14.18 1.17
CA LEU A 47 9.47 -15.44 1.05
C LEU A 47 9.72 -15.66 -0.44
N GLU A 48 10.96 -15.49 -0.87
CA GLU A 48 11.36 -16.08 -2.14
C GLU A 48 11.01 -17.56 -2.07
N ARG A 49 10.26 -18.07 -3.06
CA ARG A 49 10.15 -19.52 -3.22
C ARG A 49 11.57 -20.04 -3.14
N LEU A 50 11.84 -20.94 -2.20
CA LEU A 50 12.94 -21.88 -2.38
C LEU A 50 12.67 -22.50 -3.76
N THR A 51 13.38 -22.03 -4.78
CA THR A 51 13.49 -22.76 -6.03
C THR A 51 13.89 -24.14 -5.57
N LEU A 52 12.99 -25.10 -5.77
CA LEU A 52 13.25 -26.51 -5.55
C LEU A 52 14.45 -26.85 -6.43
N LEU A 53 15.66 -26.69 -5.88
CA LEU A 53 16.86 -27.37 -6.31
C LEU A 53 16.71 -28.81 -5.79
N SER A 54 15.75 -29.51 -6.36
CA SER A 54 15.72 -30.95 -6.42
C SER A 54 15.17 -31.25 -7.79
N GLY A 55 15.97 -31.93 -8.59
CA GLY A 55 15.81 -32.04 -10.02
C GLY A 55 14.52 -32.72 -10.47
N GLU A 56 14.38 -32.69 -11.79
CA GLU A 56 13.40 -33.39 -12.62
C GLU A 56 12.08 -32.65 -12.90
N GLY A 57 11.89 -32.35 -14.19
CA GLY A 57 10.57 -32.47 -14.80
C GLY A 57 9.89 -31.15 -15.12
N HIS A 58 10.09 -30.68 -16.36
CA HIS A 58 9.05 -29.98 -17.09
C HIS A 58 7.73 -30.77 -17.01
N THR A 59 6.71 -30.26 -16.33
CA THR A 59 5.31 -30.40 -16.78
C THR A 59 4.40 -29.43 -16.06
N GLY A 60 3.63 -28.68 -16.83
CA GLY A 60 2.71 -27.68 -16.33
C GLY A 60 1.52 -28.26 -15.57
N LYS A 61 0.81 -27.34 -14.88
CA LYS A 61 -0.46 -27.48 -14.16
C LYS A 61 -0.37 -28.18 -12.79
N LYS A 62 -0.40 -27.36 -11.72
CA LYS A 62 -1.53 -27.22 -10.76
C LYS A 62 -1.04 -26.54 -9.48
N ILE A 63 -1.38 -25.26 -9.31
CA ILE A 63 -1.46 -24.63 -7.99
C ILE A 63 -2.87 -24.95 -7.48
N ALA A 64 -2.96 -25.96 -6.62
CA ALA A 64 -4.14 -26.23 -5.81
C ALA A 64 -3.67 -26.33 -4.36
N SER A 65 -3.44 -25.17 -3.74
CA SER A 65 -3.15 -25.08 -2.32
C SER A 65 -4.47 -25.02 -1.54
N GLY A 66 -4.79 -26.12 -0.86
CA GLY A 66 -5.25 -26.06 0.53
C GLY A 66 -6.72 -25.77 0.81
N LEU A 67 -7.67 -26.46 0.16
CA LEU A 67 -9.04 -26.61 0.68
C LEU A 67 -9.43 -28.09 0.89
N LEU A 68 -8.51 -28.91 1.39
CA LEU A 68 -8.82 -30.29 1.81
C LEU A 68 -8.05 -30.62 3.09
N ALA A 69 -8.50 -30.04 4.21
CA ALA A 69 -8.12 -30.46 5.55
C ALA A 69 -9.20 -31.33 6.22
N VAL A 70 -9.98 -32.07 5.44
CA VAL A 70 -10.95 -33.04 5.98
C VAL A 70 -10.87 -34.34 5.18
N GLY A 71 -10.30 -35.36 5.81
CA GLY A 71 -10.42 -36.74 5.35
C GLY A 71 -9.20 -37.30 4.62
N MET A 72 -8.13 -37.63 5.36
CA MET A 72 -7.28 -38.80 5.05
C MET A 72 -6.38 -39.12 6.25
N GLY A 73 -7.01 -39.45 7.38
CA GLY A 73 -6.37 -40.27 8.40
C GLY A 73 -6.58 -41.74 8.05
N ALA A 74 -5.74 -42.31 7.19
CA ALA A 74 -5.47 -43.75 7.12
C ALA A 74 -4.52 -44.05 5.95
N LEU A 75 -3.58 -44.96 6.21
CA LEU A 75 -2.61 -45.59 5.29
C LEU A 75 -1.32 -44.81 5.06
N GLY A 76 -0.30 -45.27 5.79
CA GLY A 76 1.07 -44.84 5.65
C GLY A 76 1.61 -45.08 4.24
N ALA A 77 2.22 -44.05 3.70
CA ALA A 77 3.23 -44.14 2.67
C ALA A 77 4.35 -43.16 3.07
N LYS A 78 5.57 -43.69 3.19
CA LYS A 78 6.79 -42.93 3.36
C LYS A 78 6.99 -42.01 2.15
N GLY A 79 6.49 -40.79 2.23
CA GLY A 79 6.91 -39.69 1.39
C GLY A 79 7.69 -38.74 2.28
N ASP A 80 8.97 -38.55 2.00
CA ASP A 80 9.71 -37.39 2.48
C ASP A 80 9.09 -36.15 1.83
N MET A 81 7.94 -35.76 2.35
CA MET A 81 7.28 -34.53 1.98
C MET A 81 8.13 -33.43 2.57
N ALA A 82 8.87 -32.75 1.69
CA ALA A 82 9.40 -31.42 1.92
C ALA A 82 8.26 -30.38 2.09
N SER A 83 7.23 -30.71 2.86
CA SER A 83 6.41 -29.77 3.62
C SER A 83 7.23 -29.29 4.82
N ARG A 84 8.39 -28.69 4.55
CA ARG A 84 8.90 -27.69 5.47
C ARG A 84 7.98 -26.50 5.26
N GLU A 85 6.99 -26.36 6.13
CA GLU A 85 6.36 -25.07 6.36
C GLU A 85 7.48 -24.03 6.32
N PRO A 86 7.38 -22.98 5.49
CA PRO A 86 8.43 -21.98 5.46
C PRO A 86 8.62 -21.54 6.90
N LEU A 87 9.82 -21.77 7.45
CA LEU A 87 10.17 -21.42 8.82
C LEU A 87 9.59 -20.04 9.07
N GLU A 88 8.60 -20.02 9.96
CA GLU A 88 7.77 -18.89 10.33
C GLU A 88 8.66 -17.85 11.05
N GLU A 89 9.60 -17.28 10.30
CA GLU A 89 10.38 -16.12 10.70
C GLU A 89 9.45 -14.93 10.54
N HIS A 90 8.60 -14.74 11.54
CA HIS A 90 7.59 -13.70 11.51
C HIS A 90 8.21 -12.35 11.81
N LEU A 91 7.84 -11.36 10.99
CA LEU A 91 7.85 -9.97 11.41
C LEU A 91 7.05 -9.83 12.71
N ALA A 92 7.71 -9.33 13.76
CA ALA A 92 7.07 -9.14 15.05
C ALA A 92 5.93 -8.12 14.94
N ALA A 93 4.79 -8.42 15.56
CA ALA A 93 3.63 -7.52 15.57
C ALA A 93 3.98 -6.13 16.13
N ALA A 94 4.84 -6.10 17.16
CA ALA A 94 5.31 -4.87 17.79
C ALA A 94 6.14 -4.01 16.83
N ASP A 95 7.05 -4.61 16.05
CA ASP A 95 7.83 -3.89 15.04
C ASP A 95 6.91 -3.37 13.93
N ALA A 96 5.97 -4.19 13.46
CA ALA A 96 5.02 -3.78 12.44
C ALA A 96 4.14 -2.60 12.91
N GLN A 97 3.69 -2.61 14.17
CA GLN A 97 2.94 -1.50 14.75
C GLN A 97 3.81 -0.24 14.84
N LYS A 98 5.02 -0.36 15.36
CA LYS A 98 5.95 0.78 15.51
C LYS A 98 6.29 1.42 14.16
N ILE A 99 6.56 0.60 13.14
CA ILE A 99 6.78 1.07 11.78
C ILE A 99 5.52 1.76 11.25
N ALA A 100 4.34 1.19 11.45
CA ALA A 100 3.09 1.79 10.99
C ALA A 100 2.81 3.15 11.63
N ASP A 101 3.01 3.28 12.94
CA ASP A 101 2.86 4.56 13.65
C ASP A 101 3.82 5.63 13.10
N GLU A 102 5.06 5.25 12.79
CA GLU A 102 6.03 6.18 12.18
C GLU A 102 5.74 6.49 10.72
N VAL A 103 5.15 5.57 9.95
CA VAL A 103 4.64 5.86 8.61
C VAL A 103 3.54 6.91 8.70
N VAL A 104 2.59 6.77 9.64
CA VAL A 104 1.54 7.78 9.83
C VAL A 104 2.14 9.12 10.24
N GLN A 105 3.08 9.13 11.18
CA GLN A 105 3.79 10.34 11.58
C GLN A 105 4.47 11.02 10.38
N SER A 106 5.17 10.24 9.54
CA SER A 106 5.84 10.73 8.34
C SER A 106 4.84 11.30 7.34
N VAL A 107 3.69 10.63 7.14
CA VAL A 107 2.61 11.14 6.28
C VAL A 107 2.04 12.44 6.83
N GLU A 108 1.73 12.53 8.11
CA GLU A 108 1.19 13.76 8.70
C GLU A 108 2.18 14.94 8.64
N GLN A 109 3.49 14.66 8.73
CA GLN A 109 4.53 15.69 8.66
C GLN A 109 4.83 16.16 7.23
N HIS A 110 4.85 15.24 6.25
CA HIS A 110 5.34 15.50 4.89
C HIS A 110 4.24 15.59 3.83
N PHE A 111 3.02 15.13 4.11
CA PHE A 111 1.86 15.31 3.24
C PHE A 111 1.25 16.71 3.40
N ASN A 112 2.08 17.73 3.22
CA ASN A 112 1.73 19.14 3.29
C ASN A 112 1.71 19.74 1.88
N VAL A 113 0.52 19.84 1.30
CA VAL A 113 0.31 20.33 -0.07
C VAL A 113 0.31 21.88 -0.06
N PRO A 114 1.32 22.56 -0.66
CA PRO A 114 1.37 24.01 -0.64
C PRO A 114 0.10 24.67 -1.19
N GLY A 115 -0.41 25.68 -0.47
CA GLY A 115 -1.65 26.39 -0.84
C GLY A 115 -2.94 25.66 -0.47
N VAL A 116 -2.86 24.45 0.10
CA VAL A 116 -4.03 23.66 0.52
C VAL A 116 -3.97 23.42 2.02
N LYS A 117 -5.03 23.75 2.74
CA LYS A 117 -5.16 23.39 4.15
C LYS A 117 -5.41 21.89 4.27
N VAL A 118 -4.44 21.13 4.80
CA VAL A 118 -4.63 19.70 5.07
C VAL A 118 -5.10 19.48 6.51
N VAL A 119 -6.28 18.87 6.66
CA VAL A 119 -6.87 18.47 7.96
C VAL A 119 -6.54 16.99 8.19
N MET A 120 -5.91 16.65 9.30
CA MET A 120 -5.37 15.30 9.55
C MET A 120 -5.41 14.94 11.05
N GLY A 121 -5.00 13.70 11.37
CA GLY A 121 -4.94 13.16 12.73
C GLY A 121 -6.27 13.28 13.46
N ASN A 122 -6.19 13.65 14.74
CA ASN A 122 -7.36 13.79 15.61
C ASN A 122 -8.45 14.75 15.09
N ALA A 123 -8.09 15.75 14.27
CA ALA A 123 -9.09 16.65 13.67
C ALA A 123 -10.01 15.92 12.67
N VAL A 124 -9.58 14.77 12.16
CA VAL A 124 -10.38 13.87 11.31
C VAL A 124 -10.91 12.70 12.13
N THR A 125 -10.01 11.98 12.81
CA THR A 125 -10.32 10.68 13.42
C THR A 125 -11.24 10.82 14.63
N ALA A 126 -11.20 11.93 15.38
CA ALA A 126 -12.08 12.15 16.52
C ALA A 126 -13.50 12.61 16.14
N THR A 127 -13.77 12.89 14.86
CA THR A 127 -15.10 13.32 14.43
C THR A 127 -16.13 12.19 14.59
N PRO A 128 -17.38 12.48 15.02
CA PRO A 128 -18.43 11.46 15.09
C PRO A 128 -18.67 10.76 13.74
N ALA A 129 -18.55 11.53 12.65
CA ALA A 129 -18.67 11.01 11.30
C ALA A 129 -17.64 9.92 10.99
N TYR A 130 -16.38 10.11 11.41
CA TYR A 130 -15.32 9.12 11.27
C TYR A 130 -15.60 7.91 12.16
N GLN A 131 -15.83 8.13 13.45
CA GLN A 131 -16.04 7.04 14.42
C GLN A 131 -17.21 6.13 14.06
N SER A 132 -18.28 6.68 13.46
CA SER A 132 -19.46 5.90 13.05
C SER A 132 -19.38 5.27 11.66
N ASN A 133 -18.45 5.72 10.81
CA ASN A 133 -18.43 5.32 9.38
C ASN A 133 -17.04 5.01 8.84
N HIS A 134 -16.04 4.76 9.69
CA HIS A 134 -14.67 4.50 9.22
C HIS A 134 -14.61 3.32 8.24
N ASP A 135 -15.53 2.35 8.36
CA ASP A 135 -15.69 1.17 7.49
C ASP A 135 -14.41 0.29 7.33
N GLY A 136 -13.34 0.65 8.04
CA GLY A 136 -12.05 -0.03 8.11
C GLY A 136 -11.88 -0.89 9.35
N VAL A 137 -10.73 -1.56 9.45
CA VAL A 137 -10.35 -2.38 10.61
C VAL A 137 -9.61 -1.52 11.63
N THR A 138 -9.96 -1.62 12.91
CA THR A 138 -9.37 -0.86 14.02
C THR A 138 -8.43 -1.68 14.90
N VAL A 139 -8.26 -2.96 14.57
CA VAL A 139 -7.34 -3.88 15.24
C VAL A 139 -6.35 -4.44 14.22
N ALA A 140 -5.09 -4.58 14.61
CA ALA A 140 -4.07 -5.21 13.80
C ALA A 140 -4.51 -6.61 13.37
N THR A 141 -4.37 -6.93 12.08
CA THR A 141 -4.72 -8.24 11.53
C THR A 141 -3.59 -8.77 10.66
N LYS A 142 -3.44 -10.09 10.58
CA LYS A 142 -2.36 -10.76 9.84
C LYS A 142 -2.94 -11.52 8.65
N ASP A 143 -2.34 -11.36 7.47
CA ASP A 143 -2.81 -11.97 6.22
C ASP A 143 -1.64 -12.44 5.32
N THR A 144 -1.99 -13.10 4.22
CA THR A 144 -1.08 -13.52 3.14
C THR A 144 -1.55 -12.88 1.83
N LEU A 145 -0.62 -12.31 1.06
CA LEU A 145 -0.92 -11.64 -0.21
C LEU A 145 -0.12 -12.27 -1.35
N SER A 146 -0.76 -12.36 -2.52
CA SER A 146 -0.06 -12.62 -3.76
C SER A 146 -0.01 -11.35 -4.60
N VAL A 147 1.19 -10.90 -4.97
CA VAL A 147 1.39 -9.76 -5.87
C VAL A 147 1.97 -10.29 -7.18
N LYS A 148 1.44 -9.86 -8.32
CA LYS A 148 2.00 -10.21 -9.63
C LYS A 148 3.02 -9.15 -10.03
N THR A 149 4.30 -9.42 -9.79
CA THR A 149 5.43 -8.65 -10.32
C THR A 149 6.01 -9.40 -11.53
N GLY A 150 6.41 -8.67 -12.58
CA GLY A 150 7.04 -9.25 -13.76
C GLY A 150 6.13 -10.12 -14.66
N ARG A 151 6.72 -10.64 -15.74
CA ARG A 151 6.00 -11.34 -16.82
C ARG A 151 5.73 -12.81 -16.53
N PHE A 152 6.37 -13.41 -15.50
CA PHE A 152 6.48 -14.86 -15.40
C PHE A 152 6.08 -15.55 -14.09
N SER A 153 5.74 -14.88 -12.98
CA SER A 153 5.07 -15.56 -11.82
C SER A 153 4.58 -14.57 -10.76
N PRO A 154 3.53 -14.92 -9.98
CA PRO A 154 3.17 -14.20 -8.77
C PRO A 154 4.25 -14.35 -7.68
N GLU A 155 4.58 -13.25 -7.02
CA GLU A 155 5.26 -13.20 -5.73
C GLU A 155 4.26 -13.46 -4.60
N TYR A 156 4.75 -14.07 -3.51
CA TYR A 156 3.96 -14.38 -2.32
C TYR A 156 4.57 -13.71 -1.10
N PHE A 157 3.72 -13.03 -0.34
CA PHE A 157 4.06 -12.30 0.87
C PHE A 157 3.30 -12.93 2.03
N PHE A 158 4.02 -13.23 3.10
CA PHE A 158 3.50 -13.92 4.27
C PHE A 158 3.63 -13.03 5.51
N GLY A 159 2.76 -13.26 6.48
CA GLY A 159 2.76 -12.54 7.75
C GLY A 159 2.64 -11.03 7.58
N ILE A 160 1.77 -10.60 6.67
CA ILE A 160 1.51 -9.20 6.42
C ILE A 160 0.61 -8.69 7.51
N TRP A 161 1.11 -7.74 8.30
CA TRP A 161 0.31 -7.01 9.25
C TRP A 161 -0.41 -5.86 8.55
N MET A 162 -1.73 -5.89 8.58
CA MET A 162 -2.59 -4.75 8.26
C MET A 162 -2.75 -3.92 9.53
N GLN A 163 -2.08 -2.77 9.56
CA GLN A 163 -1.89 -1.98 10.77
C GLN A 163 -2.75 -0.72 10.74
N PRO A 164 -3.80 -0.61 11.58
CA PRO A 164 -4.36 0.68 11.95
C PRO A 164 -3.35 1.44 12.83
N ALA A 165 -3.13 2.71 12.53
CA ALA A 165 -2.09 3.51 13.17
C ALA A 165 -2.50 4.99 13.23
N GLY A 166 -1.97 5.72 14.23
CA GLY A 166 -2.28 7.16 14.43
C GLY A 166 -3.77 7.49 14.56
N GLY A 167 -4.58 6.56 15.10
CA GLY A 167 -6.03 6.71 15.22
C GLY A 167 -6.82 6.46 13.93
N TYR A 168 -6.13 6.21 12.81
CA TYR A 168 -6.77 5.83 11.56
C TYR A 168 -7.12 4.34 11.53
N ALA A 169 -8.35 4.03 11.13
CA ALA A 169 -8.73 2.67 10.75
C ALA A 169 -8.02 2.27 9.44
N TYR A 170 -7.55 1.02 9.38
CA TYR A 170 -6.98 0.45 8.16
C TYR A 170 -8.09 0.22 7.13
N ARG A 171 -7.97 0.85 5.95
CA ARG A 171 -8.97 0.75 4.86
C ARG A 171 -8.38 0.20 3.55
N GLY A 172 -7.12 -0.23 3.58
CA GLY A 172 -6.41 -0.77 2.42
C GLY A 172 -6.99 -2.10 1.92
N PRO A 173 -6.40 -2.69 0.86
CA PRO A 173 -6.80 -3.99 0.35
C PRO A 173 -6.82 -5.06 1.45
N LYS A 174 -7.85 -5.92 1.41
CA LYS A 174 -8.06 -7.11 2.26
C LYS A 174 -7.85 -8.34 1.37
N GLY A 175 -6.96 -9.27 1.74
CA GLY A 175 -6.67 -10.48 0.95
C GLY A 175 -6.02 -10.27 -0.43
N ALA A 176 -6.05 -11.31 -1.26
CA ALA A 176 -5.32 -11.50 -2.54
C ALA A 176 -5.58 -10.50 -3.69
N ALA A 177 -6.29 -9.39 -3.46
CA ALA A 177 -6.69 -8.46 -4.50
C ALA A 177 -5.97 -7.10 -4.36
N SER A 178 -4.64 -7.08 -4.43
CA SER A 178 -3.87 -5.83 -4.44
C SER A 178 -3.91 -5.06 -5.76
N LYS A 179 -4.60 -5.55 -6.81
CA LYS A 179 -4.47 -4.90 -8.12
C LYS A 179 -5.47 -3.77 -8.39
N TRP A 180 -6.67 -3.76 -7.79
CA TRP A 180 -7.74 -2.84 -8.25
C TRP A 180 -8.80 -2.42 -7.21
N GLY A 181 -8.57 -2.53 -5.91
CA GLY A 181 -9.62 -2.10 -4.97
C GLY A 181 -9.15 -2.01 -3.54
N MET A 182 -9.63 -0.98 -2.85
CA MET A 182 -9.72 -1.01 -1.39
C MET A 182 -10.40 -2.33 -0.98
N GLY A 183 -9.92 -2.92 0.11
CA GLY A 183 -10.44 -4.16 0.64
C GLY A 183 -11.84 -3.95 1.16
N GLY A 184 -12.84 -4.37 0.38
CA GLY A 184 -14.25 -4.13 0.67
C GLY A 184 -14.70 -2.77 0.15
N MET A 185 -15.42 -2.79 -0.97
CA MET A 185 -16.29 -1.70 -1.43
C MET A 185 -15.65 -0.31 -1.66
N GLY A 186 -14.45 -0.21 -2.26
CA GLY A 186 -13.86 1.11 -2.56
C GLY A 186 -13.23 1.30 -3.94
N ALA A 187 -13.83 2.25 -4.67
CA ALA A 187 -13.22 3.28 -5.52
C ALA A 187 -12.99 3.08 -7.02
N MET A 188 -13.46 2.01 -7.69
CA MET A 188 -13.73 2.12 -9.14
C MET A 188 -15.12 2.72 -9.44
N TRP A 189 -16.04 2.68 -8.47
CA TRP A 189 -17.46 3.07 -8.65
C TRP A 189 -17.94 4.17 -7.68
N GLY A 190 -17.01 4.82 -6.96
CA GLY A 190 -17.26 5.90 -6.01
C GLY A 190 -17.55 5.47 -4.56
N ASP A 191 -17.27 6.38 -3.61
CA ASP A 191 -17.51 6.24 -2.17
C ASP A 191 -18.75 7.07 -1.78
N LYS A 192 -19.77 6.40 -1.25
CA LYS A 192 -21.06 7.03 -0.89
C LYS A 192 -21.18 7.40 0.58
N ARG A 193 -20.26 6.92 1.42
CA ARG A 193 -20.46 6.94 2.87
C ARG A 193 -19.28 7.58 3.59
N PHE A 194 -18.09 7.01 3.48
CA PHE A 194 -16.96 7.44 4.29
C PHE A 194 -16.47 8.83 3.83
N SER A 195 -16.06 8.95 2.57
CA SER A 195 -15.48 10.19 2.05
C SER A 195 -16.45 11.38 2.17
N PRO A 196 -17.72 11.28 1.74
CA PRO A 196 -18.67 12.38 1.90
C PRO A 196 -18.88 12.80 3.36
N ASN A 197 -19.02 11.85 4.29
CA ASN A 197 -19.29 12.16 5.70
C ASN A 197 -18.09 12.81 6.39
N VAL A 198 -16.87 12.32 6.13
CA VAL A 198 -15.65 12.91 6.69
C VAL A 198 -15.42 14.32 6.15
N ARG A 199 -15.59 14.52 4.83
CA ARG A 199 -15.50 15.87 4.24
C ARG A 199 -16.52 16.83 4.82
N ALA A 200 -17.78 16.41 4.95
CA ALA A 200 -18.82 17.23 5.55
C ALA A 200 -18.50 17.61 7.00
N ALA A 201 -17.95 16.68 7.80
CA ALA A 201 -17.59 16.92 9.19
C ALA A 201 -16.35 17.82 9.37
N THR A 202 -15.41 17.77 8.42
CA THR A 202 -14.14 18.51 8.49
C THR A 202 -14.17 19.83 7.70
N GLY A 203 -15.21 20.05 6.90
CA GLY A 203 -15.30 21.17 5.95
C GLY A 203 -14.37 21.03 4.74
N ALA A 204 -13.79 19.85 4.50
CA ALA A 204 -12.86 19.64 3.40
C ALA A 204 -13.56 19.48 2.04
N GLN A 205 -12.95 20.02 0.98
CA GLN A 205 -13.47 19.90 -0.39
C GLN A 205 -13.21 18.51 -0.97
N ALA A 206 -12.08 17.91 -0.60
CA ALA A 206 -11.67 16.57 -1.00
C ALA A 206 -11.12 15.76 0.19
N LEU A 207 -10.97 14.46 0.01
CA LEU A 207 -10.40 13.54 0.98
C LEU A 207 -9.26 12.74 0.35
N ALA A 208 -8.10 12.74 0.99
CA ALA A 208 -6.96 11.92 0.61
C ALA A 208 -6.94 10.59 1.39
N THR A 209 -6.52 9.52 0.71
CA THR A 209 -6.17 8.24 1.31
C THR A 209 -4.78 7.85 0.86
N VAL A 210 -3.93 7.43 1.80
CA VAL A 210 -2.57 6.97 1.57
C VAL A 210 -2.50 5.48 1.88
N ASP A 211 -2.04 4.68 0.92
CA ASP A 211 -1.80 3.25 1.08
C ASP A 211 -0.29 3.00 0.95
N VAL A 212 0.30 2.32 1.94
CA VAL A 212 1.73 1.98 1.98
C VAL A 212 1.87 0.49 2.23
N PHE A 213 2.72 -0.18 1.44
CA PHE A 213 3.13 -1.56 1.68
C PHE A 213 4.65 -1.64 1.76
N LEU A 214 5.15 -2.01 2.94
CA LEU A 214 6.55 -2.23 3.23
C LEU A 214 6.84 -3.73 3.30
N VAL A 215 7.95 -4.14 2.71
CA VAL A 215 8.34 -5.55 2.65
C VAL A 215 9.82 -5.72 2.97
N ASN A 216 10.11 -6.71 3.80
CA ASN A 216 11.45 -7.28 3.94
C ASN A 216 11.59 -8.53 3.05
N THR A 217 12.53 -8.50 2.12
CA THR A 217 12.82 -9.61 1.18
C THR A 217 13.99 -10.47 1.62
N ARG A 218 14.57 -10.19 2.80
CA ARG A 218 15.87 -10.67 3.31
C ARG A 218 17.09 -10.16 2.55
N LYS A 219 16.91 -9.59 1.35
CA LYS A 219 17.97 -8.92 0.57
C LYS A 219 17.90 -7.42 0.77
N ASP A 220 16.67 -6.90 0.77
CA ASP A 220 16.36 -5.51 0.97
C ASP A 220 15.09 -5.34 1.82
N PHE A 221 14.97 -4.18 2.45
CA PHE A 221 13.72 -3.68 3.01
C PHE A 221 13.28 -2.52 2.14
N ARG A 222 12.07 -2.62 1.58
CA ARG A 222 11.64 -1.74 0.49
C ARG A 222 10.18 -1.36 0.58
N VAL A 223 9.83 -0.30 -0.14
CA VAL A 223 8.45 0.06 -0.43
C VAL A 223 7.96 -0.80 -1.60
N GLN A 224 7.06 -1.75 -1.33
CA GLN A 224 6.47 -2.60 -2.36
C GLN A 224 5.34 -1.91 -3.12
N GLU A 225 4.60 -1.01 -2.44
CA GLU A 225 3.53 -0.23 -3.02
C GLU A 225 3.37 1.07 -2.24
N MET A 226 3.19 2.17 -2.95
CA MET A 226 2.79 3.43 -2.36
C MET A 226 1.80 4.12 -3.28
N LYS A 227 0.60 4.39 -2.76
CA LYS A 227 -0.51 4.91 -3.53
C LYS A 227 -1.23 6.00 -2.77
N VAL A 228 -1.52 7.11 -3.44
CA VAL A 228 -2.30 8.22 -2.88
C VAL A 228 -3.45 8.54 -3.79
N ARG A 229 -4.66 8.54 -3.22
CA ARG A 229 -5.90 8.84 -3.93
C ARG A 229 -6.57 10.03 -3.29
N VAL A 230 -7.07 10.94 -4.13
CA VAL A 230 -7.87 12.09 -3.72
C VAL A 230 -9.29 11.88 -4.24
N LEU A 231 -10.25 11.87 -3.32
CA LEU A 231 -11.67 11.65 -3.54
C LEU A 231 -12.44 12.96 -3.37
N GLY A 232 -13.47 13.19 -4.19
CA GLY A 232 -14.36 14.33 -4.01
C GLY A 232 -15.64 14.23 -4.82
N PRO A 233 -16.56 15.20 -4.65
CA PRO A 233 -17.95 15.06 -5.04
C PRO A 233 -18.16 14.96 -6.56
N MET A 234 -19.12 14.13 -6.97
CA MET A 234 -19.67 14.15 -8.33
C MET A 234 -20.72 15.26 -8.54
N ARG A 235 -20.95 15.59 -9.82
CA ARG A 235 -21.91 16.59 -10.33
C ARG A 235 -23.33 16.50 -9.76
N ASN A 236 -23.77 15.31 -9.36
CA ASN A 236 -25.15 15.07 -8.90
C ASN A 236 -25.29 14.96 -7.37
N GLY A 237 -24.19 15.12 -6.62
CA GLY A 237 -24.17 14.98 -5.15
C GLY A 237 -24.36 13.54 -4.67
N GLY A 238 -23.72 13.17 -3.56
CA GLY A 238 -23.95 11.88 -2.88
C GLY A 238 -23.02 10.71 -3.22
N THR A 239 -22.04 10.89 -4.11
CA THR A 239 -20.96 9.91 -4.31
C THR A 239 -19.66 10.65 -4.61
N ASP A 240 -18.61 10.35 -3.85
CA ASP A 240 -17.28 10.86 -4.09
C ASP A 240 -16.52 9.92 -5.03
N ASN A 241 -15.93 10.47 -6.09
CA ASN A 241 -15.11 9.72 -7.05
C ASN A 241 -13.64 10.12 -6.93
N ILE A 242 -12.78 9.28 -7.51
CA ILE A 242 -11.36 9.58 -7.69
C ILE A 242 -11.21 10.83 -8.57
N LEU A 243 -10.63 11.86 -7.99
CA LEU A 243 -10.23 13.11 -8.64
C LEU A 243 -8.79 13.04 -9.15
N LEU A 244 -7.92 12.44 -8.33
CA LEU A 244 -6.50 12.20 -8.59
C LEU A 244 -6.14 10.82 -8.01
N ASP A 245 -5.33 10.07 -8.75
CA ASP A 245 -4.79 8.79 -8.31
C ASP A 245 -3.30 8.71 -8.67
N TYR A 246 -2.45 8.85 -7.67
CA TYR A 246 -1.01 8.75 -7.81
C TYR A 246 -0.53 7.39 -7.31
N ASN A 247 0.22 6.71 -8.17
CA ASN A 247 0.96 5.52 -7.80
C ASN A 247 2.46 5.81 -7.95
N LEU A 248 3.26 5.36 -6.99
CA LEU A 248 4.71 5.40 -7.12
C LEU A 248 5.12 4.26 -8.07
N GLU A 249 5.51 4.59 -9.30
CA GLU A 249 6.09 3.61 -10.22
C GLU A 249 7.52 3.29 -9.78
N ASP A 250 7.94 2.04 -9.98
CA ASP A 250 9.23 1.51 -9.54
C ASP A 250 9.46 1.74 -8.03
N ALA A 251 8.39 1.60 -7.23
CA ALA A 251 8.44 1.79 -5.78
C ALA A 251 9.47 0.88 -5.11
N GLU A 252 9.65 -0.33 -5.65
CA GLU A 252 10.62 -1.31 -5.16
C GLU A 252 12.08 -0.83 -5.20
N ALA A 253 12.40 0.15 -6.05
CA ALA A 253 13.73 0.78 -6.06
C ALA A 253 13.96 1.69 -4.83
N LEU A 254 12.91 2.05 -4.11
CA LEU A 254 12.99 2.69 -2.80
C LEU A 254 13.25 1.62 -1.73
N ALA A 255 14.53 1.28 -1.59
CA ALA A 255 14.98 0.13 -0.79
C ALA A 255 16.26 0.42 -0.01
N VAL A 256 16.43 -0.27 1.11
CA VAL A 256 17.70 -0.35 1.84
C VAL A 256 18.18 -1.80 1.89
N PRO A 257 19.48 -2.07 1.67
CA PRO A 257 20.00 -3.42 1.73
C PRO A 257 19.91 -3.97 3.17
N VAL A 258 19.54 -5.24 3.30
CA VAL A 258 19.57 -5.95 4.58
C VAL A 258 21.00 -6.41 4.84
N SER A 259 21.74 -5.67 5.66
CA SER A 259 23.05 -6.08 6.16
C SER A 259 22.92 -6.59 7.59
N GLY A 260 23.08 -7.90 7.80
CA GLY A 260 23.01 -8.52 9.14
C GLY A 260 21.74 -9.34 9.36
N SER A 261 21.14 -9.21 10.55
CA SER A 261 19.93 -9.95 10.91
C SER A 261 18.72 -9.43 10.13
N HIS A 262 18.17 -10.24 9.23
CA HIS A 262 16.93 -9.92 8.49
C HIS A 262 15.68 -9.88 9.38
N LYS A 263 15.81 -10.20 10.66
CA LYS A 263 14.71 -10.19 11.64
C LYS A 263 14.43 -8.79 12.18
N ASP A 264 15.42 -7.90 12.15
CA ASP A 264 15.32 -6.56 12.73
C ASP A 264 14.78 -5.57 11.69
N ASN A 265 13.45 -5.51 11.58
CA ASN A 265 12.77 -4.69 10.57
C ASN A 265 12.76 -3.20 10.92
N TYR A 266 12.78 -2.87 12.22
CA TYR A 266 12.70 -1.48 12.66
C TYR A 266 13.95 -0.64 12.29
N PRO A 267 15.20 -1.11 12.49
CA PRO A 267 16.38 -0.40 12.01
C PRO A 267 16.41 -0.20 10.48
N LEU A 268 15.92 -1.20 9.73
CA LEU A 268 15.79 -1.10 8.27
C LEU A 268 14.78 -0.02 7.88
N TRP A 269 13.65 0.07 8.57
CA TRP A 269 12.72 1.19 8.42
C TRP A 269 13.37 2.54 8.72
N GLN A 270 14.13 2.67 9.82
CA GLN A 270 14.82 3.93 10.14
C GLN A 270 15.77 4.37 9.02
N ALA A 271 16.46 3.43 8.38
CA ALA A 271 17.34 3.73 7.25
C ALA A 271 16.57 4.11 5.97
N LEU A 272 15.39 3.52 5.74
CA LEU A 272 14.54 3.79 4.58
C LEU A 272 13.75 5.10 4.71
N ARG A 273 13.35 5.44 5.93
CA ARG A 273 12.41 6.52 6.27
C ARG A 273 12.74 7.87 5.61
N PRO A 274 13.98 8.38 5.59
CA PRO A 274 14.28 9.66 4.93
C PRO A 274 13.96 9.65 3.43
N GLN A 275 14.16 8.52 2.75
CA GLN A 275 13.86 8.41 1.32
C GLN A 275 12.34 8.33 1.08
N PHE A 276 11.60 7.69 1.99
CA PHE A 276 10.14 7.67 2.00
C PHE A 276 9.54 9.07 2.21
N GLU A 277 10.04 9.81 3.20
CA GLU A 277 9.64 11.19 3.49
C GLU A 277 9.90 12.11 2.29
N ALA A 278 11.06 11.99 1.63
CA ALA A 278 11.36 12.74 0.41
C ALA A 278 10.36 12.46 -0.74
N LYS A 279 9.83 11.23 -0.84
CA LYS A 279 8.78 10.92 -1.82
C LYS A 279 7.41 11.50 -1.45
N LEU A 280 7.10 11.64 -0.16
CA LEU A 280 5.90 12.37 0.27
C LEU A 280 6.02 13.85 -0.08
N ASP A 281 7.17 14.47 0.14
CA ASP A 281 7.41 15.87 -0.23
C ASP A 281 7.29 16.09 -1.75
N GLU A 282 7.84 15.18 -2.55
CA GLU A 282 7.70 15.20 -4.02
C GLU A 282 6.22 15.13 -4.43
N LEU A 283 5.44 14.23 -3.83
CA LEU A 283 4.01 14.11 -4.11
C LEU A 283 3.25 15.38 -3.72
N SER A 284 3.54 15.95 -2.56
CA SER A 284 2.92 17.18 -2.08
C SER A 284 3.10 18.33 -3.07
N ALA A 285 4.29 18.45 -3.66
CA ALA A 285 4.56 19.42 -4.72
C ALA A 285 3.77 19.12 -6.02
N GLN A 286 3.69 17.85 -6.43
CA GLN A 286 2.90 17.45 -7.60
C GLN A 286 1.41 17.70 -7.41
N LEU A 287 0.88 17.42 -6.22
CA LEU A 287 -0.50 17.71 -5.88
C LEU A 287 -0.78 19.20 -5.95
N ALA A 288 0.07 20.05 -5.36
CA ALA A 288 -0.12 21.51 -5.43
C ALA A 288 -0.15 22.03 -6.88
N ALA A 289 0.71 21.50 -7.75
CA ALA A 289 0.69 21.84 -9.18
C ALA A 289 -0.61 21.37 -9.86
N ALA A 290 -1.07 20.16 -9.55
CA ALA A 290 -2.29 19.59 -10.11
C ALA A 290 -3.57 20.29 -9.62
N THR A 291 -3.57 20.82 -8.40
CA THR A 291 -4.69 21.55 -7.81
C THR A 291 -4.73 23.03 -8.18
N ALA A 292 -3.58 23.66 -8.43
CA ALA A 292 -3.51 25.05 -8.89
C ALA A 292 -3.87 25.23 -10.37
N ALA A 293 -3.66 24.20 -11.21
CA ALA A 293 -3.92 24.25 -12.65
C ALA A 293 -5.40 23.99 -13.04
N ARG A 294 -6.32 23.86 -12.07
CA ARG A 294 -7.73 23.48 -12.27
C ARG A 294 -8.68 24.52 -11.69
#